data_AF-A0A7V9L0I3-F1
#
_entry.id   AF-A0A7V9L0I3-F1
#
_cell.length_a   1.000
_cell.length_b   1.000
_cell.length_c   1.000
_cell.angle_alpha   90.00
_cell.angle_beta   90.00
_cell.angle_gamma   90.00
#
_symmetry.space_group_name_H-M   'P 1'
#
loop_
_entity.id
_entity.type
_entity.pdbx_description
1 polymer ?
#
loop_
_entity_poly.entity_id
_entity_poly.type
_entity_poly.pdbx_seq_one_letter_code
_entity_poly.pdbx_strand_id
1 'polypeptide(L)'
;MTRGYVPLLLVVAAIWGASFMLIKVAVDEIEPIPMMALRLALAAIVLFALLLARRGWRTARRDLRGAGLGVVLLGFANAALPFTLIAWGEQHIDSSIAAIANSPVPLFVALLAVKFSPSERVRGLRLVGIGLGFAGVAVLAGFNPEGGWWAVAGTLAVAGAALCYASSNLYTQVRLGGIAPLVIATGSSIAGALVLLPFSLFQIPDEVPSAEALGSVVVLGIVGTAIAYLFFYRMLAAYGASRAALVTYLIPPIALVYGIVLLDERLTAGALAGLVLTLAGVALASGLVGVARKREVVPAAPHA
;
A
#
# COMPACT_ATOMS: atom_id res chain seq x y z
N MET A 1 23.34 3.76 1.52
CA MET A 1 22.07 3.05 1.85
C MET A 1 22.44 1.72 2.46
N THR A 2 21.80 1.31 3.56
CA THR A 2 22.08 0.04 4.24
C THR A 2 21.83 -1.12 3.27
N ARG A 3 22.75 -2.08 3.17
CA ARG A 3 22.78 -3.14 2.12
C ARG A 3 21.47 -3.93 1.95
N GLY A 4 20.56 -3.91 2.94
CA GLY A 4 19.27 -4.62 2.89
C GLY A 4 18.06 -3.81 2.43
N TYR A 5 18.13 -2.48 2.25
CA TYR A 5 16.94 -1.68 1.92
C TYR A 5 16.45 -1.89 0.48
N VAL A 6 17.35 -1.76 -0.50
CA VAL A 6 17.00 -1.83 -1.93
C VAL A 6 16.41 -3.20 -2.31
N PRO A 7 16.98 -4.35 -1.87
CA PRO A 7 16.38 -5.65 -2.18
C PRO A 7 14.97 -5.81 -1.61
N LEU A 8 14.73 -5.37 -0.36
CA LEU A 8 13.40 -5.40 0.24
C LEU A 8 12.41 -4.55 -0.55
N LEU A 9 12.84 -3.34 -0.95
CA LEU A 9 12.03 -2.42 -1.73
C LEU A 9 11.63 -3.04 -3.08
N LEU A 10 12.57 -3.63 -3.82
CA LEU A 10 12.33 -4.24 -5.12
C LEU A 10 11.43 -5.46 -5.02
N VAL A 11 11.66 -6.35 -4.05
CA VAL A 11 10.83 -7.55 -3.85
C VAL A 11 9.39 -7.18 -3.51
N VAL A 12 9.19 -6.24 -2.58
CA VAL A 12 7.83 -5.82 -2.22
C VAL A 12 7.15 -5.10 -3.37
N ALA A 13 7.89 -4.24 -4.12
CA ALA A 13 7.35 -3.57 -5.30
C ALA A 13 6.93 -4.56 -6.40
N ALA A 14 7.72 -5.61 -6.63
CA ALA A 14 7.38 -6.67 -7.58
C ALA A 14 6.10 -7.41 -7.18
N ILE A 15 6.02 -7.84 -5.91
CA ILE A 15 4.87 -8.56 -5.37
C ILE A 15 3.59 -7.71 -5.40
N TRP A 16 3.69 -6.45 -4.98
CA TRP A 16 2.52 -5.55 -4.96
C TRP A 16 2.17 -5.01 -6.33
N GLY A 17 3.12 -4.85 -7.25
CA GLY A 17 2.84 -4.59 -8.66
C GLY A 17 1.99 -5.70 -9.29
N ALA A 18 2.35 -6.97 -9.05
CA ALA A 18 1.57 -8.11 -9.50
C ALA A 18 0.20 -8.21 -8.82
N SER A 19 0.03 -7.61 -7.63
CA SER A 19 -1.23 -7.68 -6.90
C SER A 19 -2.37 -6.94 -7.63
N PHE A 20 -2.10 -5.83 -8.32
CA PHE A 20 -3.13 -5.13 -9.10
C PHE A 20 -3.65 -6.03 -10.23
N MET A 21 -2.75 -6.68 -10.97
CA MET A 21 -3.14 -7.64 -12.00
C MET A 21 -4.02 -8.78 -11.44
N LEU A 22 -3.62 -9.38 -10.31
CA LEU A 22 -4.37 -10.48 -9.69
C LEU A 22 -5.72 -10.03 -9.09
N ILE A 23 -5.82 -8.77 -8.63
CA ILE A 23 -7.09 -8.21 -8.17
C ILE A 23 -8.03 -8.06 -9.37
N LYS A 24 -7.53 -7.51 -10.48
CA LYS A 24 -8.30 -7.36 -11.72
C LYS A 24 -8.87 -8.69 -12.21
N VAL A 25 -8.06 -9.75 -12.25
CA VAL A 25 -8.51 -11.10 -12.63
C VAL A 25 -9.61 -11.62 -11.69
N ALA A 26 -9.46 -11.42 -10.38
CA ALA A 26 -10.43 -11.93 -9.42
C ALA A 26 -11.72 -11.11 -9.35
N VAL A 27 -11.68 -9.81 -9.64
CA VAL A 27 -12.81 -8.88 -9.44
C VAL A 27 -13.90 -9.03 -10.48
N ASP A 28 -13.58 -9.69 -11.60
CA ASP A 28 -14.54 -10.03 -12.64
C ASP A 28 -15.54 -11.12 -12.17
N GLU A 29 -15.18 -11.90 -11.15
CA GLU A 29 -16.00 -13.02 -10.64
C GLU A 29 -16.33 -12.92 -9.15
N ILE A 30 -15.54 -12.18 -8.36
CA ILE A 30 -15.70 -12.08 -6.91
C ILE A 30 -15.83 -10.61 -6.51
N GLU A 31 -16.91 -10.28 -5.83
CA GLU A 31 -17.13 -8.94 -5.28
C GLU A 31 -15.97 -8.47 -4.38
N PRO A 32 -15.66 -7.16 -4.33
CA PRO A 32 -14.50 -6.63 -3.61
C PRO A 32 -14.40 -7.04 -2.14
N ILE A 33 -15.50 -7.02 -1.39
CA ILE A 33 -15.50 -7.34 0.05
C ILE A 33 -15.19 -8.81 0.31
N PRO A 34 -15.91 -9.80 -0.25
CA PRO A 34 -15.59 -11.21 -0.03
C PRO A 34 -14.20 -11.58 -0.55
N MET A 35 -13.76 -11.00 -1.68
CA MET A 35 -12.40 -11.21 -2.18
C MET A 35 -11.35 -10.78 -1.14
N MET A 36 -11.48 -9.57 -0.60
CA MET A 36 -10.51 -9.03 0.36
C MET A 36 -10.62 -9.69 1.73
N ALA A 37 -11.82 -10.14 2.13
CA ALA A 37 -12.01 -10.96 3.32
C ALA A 37 -11.24 -12.29 3.20
N LEU A 38 -11.38 -12.99 2.07
CA LEU A 38 -10.67 -14.25 1.81
C LEU A 38 -9.15 -14.04 1.73
N ARG A 39 -8.68 -13.03 0.99
CA ARG A 39 -7.27 -12.62 0.94
C ARG A 39 -6.68 -12.42 2.33
N LEU A 40 -7.36 -11.68 3.19
CA LEU A 40 -6.90 -11.38 4.55
C LEU A 40 -7.00 -12.59 5.48
N ALA A 41 -8.03 -13.44 5.33
CA ALA A 41 -8.16 -14.67 6.10
C ALA A 41 -7.00 -15.64 5.79
N LEU A 42 -6.67 -15.83 4.51
CA LEU A 42 -5.53 -16.65 4.09
C LEU A 42 -4.21 -16.10 4.65
N ALA A 43 -4.00 -14.79 4.55
CA ALA A 43 -2.83 -14.14 5.10
C ALA A 43 -2.75 -14.31 6.63
N ALA A 44 -3.87 -14.14 7.32
CA ALA A 44 -3.98 -14.30 8.77
C ALA A 44 -3.64 -15.72 9.20
N ILE A 45 -4.13 -16.75 8.50
CA ILE A 45 -3.83 -18.16 8.79
C ILE A 45 -2.32 -18.42 8.67
N VAL A 46 -1.70 -18.02 7.55
CA VAL A 46 -0.27 -18.24 7.31
C VAL A 46 0.60 -17.50 8.34
N LEU A 47 0.30 -16.23 8.58
CA LEU A 47 1.06 -15.41 9.53
C LEU A 47 0.88 -15.88 10.97
N PHE A 48 -0.34 -16.30 11.34
CA PHE A 48 -0.62 -16.82 12.67
C PHE A 48 0.08 -18.15 12.90
N ALA A 49 0.05 -19.07 11.92
CA ALA A 49 0.81 -20.32 11.99
C ALA A 49 2.32 -20.06 12.15
N LEU A 50 2.87 -19.11 11.40
CA LEU A 50 4.27 -18.70 11.52
C LEU A 50 4.59 -18.08 12.89
N LEU A 51 3.69 -17.26 13.43
CA LEU A 51 3.82 -16.67 14.76
C LEU A 51 3.82 -17.74 15.85
N LEU A 52 2.91 -18.72 15.75
CA LEU A 52 2.84 -19.86 16.66
C LEU A 52 4.10 -20.72 16.58
N ALA A 53 4.57 -21.06 15.38
CA ALA A 53 5.77 -21.86 15.18
C ALA A 53 7.02 -21.18 15.77
N ARG A 54 7.12 -19.84 15.70
CA ARG A 54 8.29 -19.09 16.17
C ARG A 54 8.28 -18.73 17.66
N ARG A 55 7.10 -18.54 18.26
CA ARG A 55 6.98 -17.99 19.62
C ARG A 55 6.21 -18.89 20.59
N GLY A 56 5.53 -19.92 20.09
CA GLY A 56 4.60 -20.73 20.85
C GLY A 56 3.30 -19.99 21.19
N TRP A 57 2.26 -20.75 21.54
CA TRP A 57 0.91 -20.23 21.80
C TRP A 57 0.87 -19.14 22.89
N ARG A 58 1.50 -19.38 24.05
CA ARG A 58 1.44 -18.47 25.20
C ARG A 58 1.98 -17.08 24.84
N THR A 59 3.14 -17.03 24.19
CA THR A 59 3.79 -15.78 23.78
C THR A 59 3.02 -15.11 22.65
N ALA A 60 2.60 -15.87 21.62
CA ALA A 60 1.82 -15.33 20.51
C ALA A 60 0.52 -14.65 20.99
N ARG A 61 -0.23 -15.30 21.87
CA ARG A 61 -1.45 -14.75 22.48
C ARG A 61 -1.16 -13.50 23.31
N ARG A 62 -0.09 -13.50 24.10
CA ARG A 62 0.31 -12.33 24.90
C ARG A 62 0.69 -11.16 24.00
N ASP A 63 1.48 -11.40 22.95
CA ASP A 63 1.96 -10.35 22.06
C ASP A 63 0.82 -9.74 21.24
N LEU A 64 -0.11 -10.56 20.73
CA LEU A 64 -1.31 -10.07 20.03
C LEU A 64 -2.23 -9.27 20.97
N ARG A 65 -2.41 -9.72 22.21
CA ARG A 65 -3.17 -8.96 23.23
C ARG A 65 -2.49 -7.65 23.61
N GLY A 66 -1.16 -7.67 23.76
CA GLY A 66 -0.36 -6.49 24.08
C GLY A 66 -0.35 -5.46 22.96
N ALA A 67 -0.51 -5.89 21.71
CA ALA A 67 -0.69 -4.99 20.57
C ALA A 67 -2.05 -4.26 20.60
N GLY A 68 -3.04 -4.82 21.29
CA GLY A 68 -4.29 -4.15 21.67
C GLY A 68 -5.12 -3.65 20.50
N LEU A 69 -5.88 -2.58 20.74
CA LEU A 69 -6.74 -1.95 19.73
C LEU A 69 -5.94 -1.34 18.56
N GLY A 70 -4.64 -1.07 18.75
CA GLY A 70 -3.83 -0.43 17.72
C GLY A 70 -3.65 -1.28 16.46
N VAL A 71 -3.49 -2.60 16.62
CA VAL A 71 -3.45 -3.51 15.45
C VAL A 71 -4.82 -3.70 14.81
N VAL A 72 -5.92 -3.48 15.54
CA VAL A 72 -7.27 -3.52 14.98
C VAL A 72 -7.52 -2.30 14.08
N LEU A 73 -7.20 -1.10 14.59
CA LEU A 73 -7.25 0.12 13.79
C LEU A 73 -6.36 0.03 12.56
N LEU A 74 -5.18 -0.57 12.70
CA LEU A 74 -4.29 -0.84 11.57
C LEU A 74 -4.89 -1.85 10.58
N GLY A 75 -5.53 -2.92 11.07
CA GLY A 75 -6.22 -3.89 10.20
C GLY A 75 -7.35 -3.25 9.39
N PHE A 76 -8.07 -2.29 9.97
CA PHE A 76 -9.05 -1.50 9.23
C PHE A 76 -8.39 -0.55 8.21
N ALA A 77 -7.49 0.31 8.68
CA ALA A 77 -6.95 1.42 7.89
C ALA A 77 -5.83 1.02 6.91
N ASN A 78 -5.15 -0.12 7.09
CA ASN A 78 -4.07 -0.58 6.22
C ASN A 78 -4.44 -1.81 5.38
N ALA A 79 -5.55 -2.48 5.70
CA ALA A 79 -5.96 -3.69 5.01
C ALA A 79 -7.42 -3.58 4.55
N ALA A 80 -8.38 -3.73 5.46
CA ALA A 80 -9.78 -3.86 5.10
C ALA A 80 -10.30 -2.73 4.19
N LEU A 81 -10.16 -1.47 4.62
CA LEU A 81 -10.64 -0.33 3.84
C LEU A 81 -9.86 -0.12 2.54
N PRO A 82 -8.52 0.06 2.53
CA PRO A 82 -7.79 0.34 1.30
C PRO A 82 -7.85 -0.81 0.29
N PHE A 83 -7.87 -2.08 0.74
CA PHE A 83 -7.93 -3.21 -0.18
C PHE A 83 -9.29 -3.26 -0.90
N THR A 84 -10.38 -3.03 -0.17
CA THR A 84 -11.73 -2.95 -0.75
C THR A 84 -11.86 -1.76 -1.70
N LEU A 85 -11.31 -0.59 -1.34
CA LEU A 85 -11.30 0.58 -2.23
C LEU A 85 -10.54 0.31 -3.53
N ILE A 86 -9.43 -0.42 -3.47
CA ILE A 86 -8.65 -0.80 -4.65
C ILE A 86 -9.44 -1.77 -5.53
N ALA A 87 -9.96 -2.86 -4.94
CA ALA A 87 -10.75 -3.84 -5.70
C ALA A 87 -11.98 -3.21 -6.33
N TRP A 88 -12.73 -2.39 -5.59
CA TRP A 88 -13.87 -1.65 -6.15
C TRP A 88 -13.45 -0.67 -7.25
N GLY A 89 -12.29 -0.01 -7.08
CA GLY A 89 -11.73 0.85 -8.11
C GLY A 89 -11.46 0.08 -9.40
N GLU A 90 -10.82 -1.09 -9.30
CA GLU A 90 -10.47 -1.96 -10.42
C GLU A 90 -11.67 -2.60 -11.14
N GLN A 91 -12.88 -2.54 -10.58
CA GLN A 91 -14.10 -2.84 -11.36
C GLN A 91 -14.33 -1.81 -12.48
N HIS A 92 -13.78 -0.60 -12.35
CA HIS A 92 -14.09 0.54 -13.20
C HIS A 92 -12.88 1.10 -13.96
N ILE A 93 -11.66 0.69 -13.58
CA ILE A 93 -10.41 1.10 -14.21
C ILE A 93 -9.49 -0.12 -14.40
N ASP A 94 -8.52 0.05 -15.29
CA ASP A 94 -7.47 -0.96 -15.51
C ASP A 94 -6.52 -1.06 -14.32
N SER A 95 -5.90 -2.23 -14.17
CA SER A 95 -4.99 -2.52 -13.06
C SER A 95 -3.77 -1.58 -13.07
N SER A 96 -3.29 -1.20 -14.25
CA SER A 96 -2.23 -0.20 -14.43
C SER A 96 -2.65 1.20 -13.95
N ILE A 97 -3.88 1.64 -14.24
CA ILE A 97 -4.41 2.94 -13.78
C ILE A 97 -4.55 2.93 -12.25
N ALA A 98 -5.09 1.86 -11.67
CA ALA A 98 -5.17 1.70 -10.23
C ALA A 98 -3.78 1.75 -9.57
N ALA A 99 -2.79 1.08 -10.12
CA ALA A 99 -1.42 1.13 -9.60
C ALA A 99 -0.85 2.56 -9.60
N ILE A 100 -1.05 3.32 -10.68
CA ILE A 100 -0.60 4.71 -10.76
C ILE A 100 -1.37 5.59 -9.76
N ALA A 101 -2.69 5.45 -9.66
CA ALA A 101 -3.53 6.20 -8.73
C ALA A 101 -3.16 5.96 -7.26
N ASN A 102 -2.58 4.80 -6.95
CA ASN A 102 -2.08 4.47 -5.61
C ASN A 102 -0.66 5.01 -5.32
N SER A 103 0.13 5.38 -6.33
CA SER A 103 1.51 5.86 -6.15
C SER A 103 1.71 7.17 -5.34
N PRO A 104 0.71 8.03 -5.09
CA PRO A 104 0.84 9.21 -4.22
C PRO A 104 1.04 8.94 -2.72
N VAL A 105 1.09 7.69 -2.23
CA VAL A 105 1.33 7.39 -0.79
C VAL A 105 2.46 8.24 -0.19
N PRO A 106 3.64 8.40 -0.81
CA PRO A 106 4.73 9.20 -0.23
C PRO A 106 4.38 10.68 -0.10
N LEU A 107 3.52 11.23 -0.97
CA LEU A 107 3.04 12.61 -0.88
C LEU A 107 2.16 12.78 0.36
N PHE A 108 1.22 11.86 0.55
CA PHE A 108 0.37 11.84 1.74
C PHE A 108 1.20 11.64 3.02
N VAL A 109 2.21 10.75 2.99
CA VAL A 109 3.13 10.58 4.14
C VAL A 109 3.85 11.90 4.42
N ALA A 110 4.42 12.57 3.41
CA ALA A 110 5.11 13.84 3.59
C ALA A 110 4.18 14.93 4.16
N LEU A 111 2.93 15.02 3.69
CA LEU A 111 1.94 15.96 4.18
C LEU A 111 1.53 15.69 5.64
N LEU A 112 1.27 14.43 5.97
CA LEU A 112 0.84 14.02 7.31
C LEU A 112 1.99 14.07 8.33
N ALA A 113 3.23 13.80 7.90
CA ALA A 113 4.42 13.81 8.75
C ALA A 113 4.74 15.20 9.33
N VAL A 114 4.33 16.29 8.67
CA VAL A 114 4.51 17.67 9.16
C VAL A 114 3.94 17.87 10.57
N LYS A 115 2.85 17.16 10.92
CA LYS A 115 2.24 17.23 12.25
C LYS A 115 3.09 16.56 13.33
N PHE A 116 3.96 15.62 12.96
CA PHE A 116 4.77 14.82 13.88
C PHE A 116 6.24 15.28 13.94
N SER A 117 6.74 15.91 12.88
CA SER A 117 8.11 16.40 12.80
C SER A 117 8.14 17.80 12.17
N PRO A 118 8.07 18.88 12.98
CA PRO A 118 8.08 20.26 12.49
C PRO A 118 9.36 20.65 11.73
N SER A 119 10.45 19.90 11.88
CA SER A 119 11.69 20.08 11.12
C SER A 119 11.60 19.57 9.66
N GLU A 120 10.54 18.81 9.33
CA GLU A 120 10.24 18.30 7.99
C GLU A 120 9.27 19.19 7.20
N ARG A 121 9.11 20.47 7.57
CA ARG A 121 8.25 21.45 6.87
C ARG A 121 8.40 21.35 5.35
N VAL A 122 7.28 21.07 4.69
CA VAL A 122 7.15 21.02 3.24
C VAL A 122 7.26 22.46 2.71
N ARG A 123 8.35 22.78 2.02
CA ARG A 123 8.60 24.11 1.43
C ARG A 123 9.26 23.97 0.05
N GLY A 124 9.07 24.99 -0.80
CA GLY A 124 9.72 25.10 -2.10
C GLY A 124 9.37 23.94 -3.04
N LEU A 125 10.39 23.29 -3.60
CA LEU A 125 10.26 22.19 -4.58
C LEU A 125 9.39 21.02 -4.07
N ARG A 126 9.27 20.82 -2.75
CA ARG A 126 8.39 19.77 -2.23
C ARG A 126 6.91 20.08 -2.41
N LEU A 127 6.50 21.35 -2.28
CA LEU A 127 5.12 21.77 -2.56
C LEU A 127 4.78 21.61 -4.04
N VAL A 128 5.73 21.97 -4.91
CA VAL A 128 5.61 21.76 -6.36
C VAL A 128 5.47 20.28 -6.67
N GLY A 129 6.30 19.43 -6.06
CA GLY A 129 6.20 17.98 -6.21
C GLY A 129 4.85 17.41 -5.77
N ILE A 130 4.31 17.89 -4.65
CA ILE A 130 2.97 17.50 -4.19
C ILE A 130 1.90 17.93 -5.21
N GLY A 131 1.98 19.17 -5.71
CA GLY A 131 1.06 19.68 -6.74
C GLY A 131 1.10 18.86 -8.02
N LEU A 132 2.30 18.56 -8.54
CA LEU A 132 2.50 17.72 -9.72
C LEU A 132 1.97 16.30 -9.51
N GLY A 133 2.19 15.75 -8.31
CA GLY A 133 1.71 14.42 -7.96
C GLY A 133 0.19 14.31 -8.01
N PHE A 134 -0.51 15.26 -7.38
CA PHE A 134 -1.98 15.31 -7.45
C PHE A 134 -2.50 15.67 -8.84
N ALA A 135 -1.79 16.52 -9.59
CA ALA A 135 -2.13 16.79 -10.98
C ALA A 135 -2.04 15.51 -11.82
N GLY A 136 -1.04 14.65 -11.59
CA GLY A 136 -0.93 13.33 -12.23
C GLY A 136 -2.15 12.45 -11.95
N VAL A 137 -2.62 12.38 -10.69
CA VAL A 137 -3.85 11.67 -10.33
C VAL A 137 -5.09 12.27 -11.02
N ALA A 138 -5.19 13.60 -11.07
CA ALA A 138 -6.28 14.28 -11.75
C ALA A 138 -6.29 14.01 -13.26
N VAL A 139 -5.12 13.95 -13.89
CA VAL A 139 -4.97 13.55 -15.30
C VAL A 139 -5.46 12.12 -15.50
N LEU A 140 -5.10 11.17 -14.63
CA LEU A 140 -5.59 9.79 -14.74
C LEU A 140 -7.11 9.72 -14.63
N ALA A 141 -7.70 10.45 -13.68
CA ALA A 141 -9.14 10.48 -13.50
C ALA A 141 -9.85 11.13 -14.70
N GLY A 142 -9.30 12.21 -15.26
CA GLY A 142 -9.92 12.98 -16.34
C GLY A 142 -9.67 12.45 -17.75
N PHE A 143 -8.58 11.72 -17.99
CA PHE A 143 -8.22 11.14 -19.29
C PHE A 143 -8.57 9.65 -19.39
N ASN A 144 -9.76 9.27 -18.92
CA ASN A 144 -10.36 7.99 -19.26
C ASN A 144 -11.65 8.22 -20.08
N PRO A 145 -11.53 8.45 -21.41
CA PRO A 145 -12.65 8.82 -22.26
C PRO A 145 -13.74 7.74 -22.38
N GLU A 146 -13.43 6.48 -22.06
CA GLU A 146 -14.36 5.36 -22.17
C GLU A 146 -15.09 5.06 -20.84
N GLY A 147 -14.46 5.33 -19.70
CA GLY A 147 -14.97 4.89 -18.39
C GLY A 147 -15.93 5.84 -17.65
N GLY A 148 -16.13 7.06 -18.16
CA GLY A 148 -17.09 8.03 -17.62
C GLY A 148 -16.91 8.35 -16.11
N TRP A 149 -18.02 8.65 -15.43
CA TRP A 149 -18.01 9.00 -13.99
C TRP A 149 -17.45 7.87 -13.10
N TRP A 150 -17.70 6.61 -13.46
CA TRP A 150 -17.28 5.48 -12.65
C TRP A 150 -15.77 5.26 -12.67
N ALA A 151 -15.09 5.52 -13.79
CA ALA A 151 -13.64 5.51 -13.84
C ALA A 151 -13.02 6.62 -12.96
N VAL A 152 -13.65 7.81 -12.92
CA VAL A 152 -13.24 8.89 -12.00
C VAL A 152 -13.40 8.43 -10.56
N ALA A 153 -14.56 7.89 -10.21
CA ALA A 153 -14.85 7.42 -8.86
C ALA A 153 -13.89 6.30 -8.43
N GLY A 154 -13.62 5.32 -9.31
CA GLY A 154 -12.65 4.25 -9.07
C GLY A 154 -11.23 4.78 -8.85
N THR A 155 -10.79 5.73 -9.68
CA THR A 155 -9.47 6.38 -9.53
C THR A 155 -9.36 7.10 -8.19
N LEU A 156 -10.42 7.83 -7.78
CA LEU A 156 -10.47 8.53 -6.50
C LEU A 156 -10.54 7.57 -5.30
N ALA A 157 -11.23 6.44 -5.43
CA ALA A 157 -11.25 5.40 -4.39
C ALA A 157 -9.84 4.84 -4.15
N VAL A 158 -9.10 4.55 -5.22
CA VAL A 158 -7.70 4.09 -5.13
C VAL A 158 -6.78 5.18 -4.56
N ALA A 159 -6.96 6.44 -4.94
CA ALA A 159 -6.24 7.55 -4.31
C ALA A 159 -6.57 7.68 -2.81
N GLY A 160 -7.81 7.39 -2.41
CA GLY A 160 -8.24 7.26 -1.02
C GLY A 160 -7.54 6.13 -0.28
N ALA A 161 -7.31 4.99 -0.94
CA ALA A 161 -6.51 3.90 -0.40
C ALA A 161 -5.05 4.34 -0.12
N ALA A 162 -4.47 5.16 -1.00
CA ALA A 162 -3.14 5.71 -0.78
C ALA A 162 -3.04 6.59 0.49
N LEU A 163 -4.08 7.38 0.78
CA LEU A 163 -4.16 8.15 2.02
C LEU A 163 -4.27 7.23 3.26
N CYS A 164 -5.02 6.13 3.15
CA CYS A 164 -5.16 5.13 4.19
C CYS A 164 -3.81 4.47 4.51
N TYR A 165 -3.03 4.09 3.48
CA TYR A 165 -1.67 3.57 3.65
C TYR A 165 -0.72 4.58 4.27
N ALA A 166 -0.75 5.84 3.83
CA ALA A 166 0.12 6.87 4.39
C ALA A 166 -0.15 7.09 5.89
N SER A 167 -1.42 7.16 6.26
CA SER A 167 -1.86 7.31 7.65
C SER A 167 -1.46 6.10 8.49
N SER A 168 -1.67 4.90 7.96
CA SER A 168 -1.31 3.63 8.60
C SER A 168 0.20 3.50 8.80
N ASN A 169 1.01 3.85 7.82
CA ASN A 169 2.47 3.79 7.93
C ASN A 169 3.01 4.69 9.05
N LEU A 170 2.51 5.92 9.13
CA LEU A 170 2.86 6.85 10.21
C LEU A 170 2.34 6.36 11.56
N TYR A 171 1.12 5.85 11.61
CA TYR A 171 0.55 5.25 12.82
C TYR A 171 1.41 4.09 13.32
N THR A 172 1.81 3.17 12.44
CA THR A 172 2.67 2.04 12.79
C THR A 172 4.03 2.51 13.30
N GLN A 173 4.66 3.48 12.63
CA GLN A 173 5.94 4.03 13.07
C GLN A 173 5.84 4.65 14.47
N VAL A 174 4.82 5.47 14.72
CA VAL A 174 4.71 6.27 15.95
C VAL A 174 4.17 5.45 17.12
N ARG A 175 3.17 4.59 16.88
CA ARG A 175 2.43 3.90 17.94
C ARG A 175 2.80 2.43 18.10
N LEU A 176 3.27 1.79 17.04
CA LEU A 176 3.54 0.34 17.03
C LEU A 176 5.03 0.01 16.79
N GLY A 177 5.93 1.00 16.77
CA GLY A 177 7.36 0.80 16.48
C GLY A 177 8.08 -0.15 17.44
N GLY A 178 7.58 -0.31 18.68
CA GLY A 178 8.10 -1.27 19.65
C GLY A 178 7.55 -2.70 19.49
N ILE A 179 6.58 -2.92 18.61
CA ILE A 179 5.95 -4.21 18.38
C ILE A 179 6.69 -4.95 17.27
N ALA A 180 6.89 -6.26 17.47
CA ALA A 180 7.56 -7.08 16.47
C ALA A 180 6.80 -7.07 15.12
N PRO A 181 7.48 -6.90 13.97
CA PRO A 181 6.82 -6.84 12.65
C PRO A 181 5.90 -8.02 12.34
N LEU A 182 6.27 -9.24 12.76
CA LEU A 182 5.43 -10.43 12.60
C LEU A 182 4.10 -10.31 13.37
N VAL A 183 4.11 -9.72 14.56
CA VAL A 183 2.90 -9.50 15.38
C VAL A 183 2.01 -8.44 14.75
N ILE A 184 2.59 -7.36 14.21
CA ILE A 184 1.86 -6.31 13.49
C ILE A 184 1.19 -6.91 12.23
N ALA A 185 1.94 -7.65 11.41
CA ALA A 185 1.44 -8.31 10.22
C ALA A 185 0.29 -9.28 10.55
N THR A 186 0.47 -10.12 11.57
CA THR A 186 -0.52 -11.12 11.98
C THR A 186 -1.77 -10.45 12.53
N GLY A 187 -1.61 -9.54 13.48
CA GLY A 187 -2.73 -8.86 14.15
C GLY A 187 -3.56 -8.00 13.19
N SER A 188 -2.91 -7.25 12.30
CA SER A 188 -3.61 -6.43 11.30
C SER A 188 -4.33 -7.29 10.26
N SER A 189 -3.77 -8.44 9.85
CA SER A 189 -4.44 -9.35 8.90
C SER A 189 -5.66 -10.02 9.54
N ILE A 190 -5.54 -10.50 10.79
CA ILE A 190 -6.67 -11.06 11.55
C ILE A 190 -7.77 -10.01 11.70
N ALA A 191 -7.40 -8.80 12.17
CA ALA A 191 -8.38 -7.74 12.38
C ALA A 191 -9.06 -7.32 11.07
N GLY A 192 -8.30 -7.17 9.99
CA GLY A 192 -8.88 -6.83 8.68
C GLY A 192 -9.85 -7.90 8.17
N ALA A 193 -9.49 -9.18 8.30
CA ALA A 193 -10.38 -10.29 7.96
C ALA A 193 -11.67 -10.26 8.80
N LEU A 194 -11.56 -10.08 10.11
CA LEU A 194 -12.71 -10.01 11.02
C LEU A 194 -13.61 -8.80 10.74
N VAL A 195 -13.03 -7.66 10.33
CA VAL A 195 -13.80 -6.48 9.96
C VAL A 195 -14.59 -6.71 8.68
N LEU A 196 -14.00 -7.34 7.66
CA LEU A 196 -14.68 -7.58 6.38
C LEU A 196 -15.65 -8.77 6.42
N LEU A 197 -15.41 -9.75 7.28
CA LEU A 197 -16.19 -10.98 7.36
C LEU A 197 -17.71 -10.76 7.42
N PRO A 198 -18.29 -9.94 8.33
CA PRO A 198 -19.74 -9.76 8.39
C PRO A 198 -20.30 -9.14 7.11
N PHE A 199 -19.55 -8.26 6.43
CA PHE A 199 -19.99 -7.62 5.20
C PHE A 199 -19.89 -8.58 4.00
N SER A 200 -18.90 -9.48 4.00
CA SER A 200 -18.73 -10.48 2.94
C SER A 200 -19.89 -11.46 2.82
N LEU A 201 -20.59 -11.72 3.94
CA LEU A 201 -21.76 -12.61 3.96
C LEU A 201 -22.97 -12.07 3.18
N PHE A 202 -23.00 -10.77 2.87
CA PHE A 202 -24.04 -10.15 2.06
C PHE A 202 -23.74 -10.11 0.56
N GLN A 203 -22.55 -10.56 0.15
CA GLN A 203 -22.06 -10.51 -1.22
C GLN A 203 -21.48 -11.86 -1.66
N ILE A 204 -22.00 -12.96 -1.13
CA ILE A 204 -21.56 -14.30 -1.51
C ILE A 204 -21.89 -14.50 -3.00
N PRO A 205 -20.94 -14.94 -3.85
CA PRO A 205 -21.21 -15.21 -5.25
C PRO A 205 -22.33 -16.24 -5.43
N ASP A 206 -23.21 -16.01 -6.41
CA ASP A 206 -24.28 -16.94 -6.77
C ASP A 206 -23.72 -18.23 -7.42
N GLU A 207 -22.60 -18.10 -8.12
CA GLU A 207 -21.89 -19.20 -8.77
C GLU A 207 -20.51 -19.41 -8.14
N VAL A 208 -19.97 -20.63 -8.27
CA VAL A 208 -18.61 -20.93 -7.78
C VAL A 208 -17.61 -20.24 -8.71
N PRO A 209 -16.75 -19.34 -8.19
CA PRO A 209 -15.74 -18.67 -9.02
C PRO A 209 -14.77 -19.67 -9.63
N SER A 210 -14.20 -19.29 -10.77
CA SER A 210 -13.22 -20.08 -11.51
C SER A 210 -11.97 -20.39 -10.67
N ALA A 211 -11.24 -21.44 -11.08
CA ALA A 211 -9.96 -21.77 -10.48
C ALA A 211 -8.93 -20.65 -10.63
N GLU A 212 -9.05 -19.82 -11.67
CA GLU A 212 -8.18 -18.68 -11.92
C GLU A 212 -8.47 -17.53 -10.95
N ALA A 213 -9.74 -17.17 -10.74
CA ALA A 213 -10.13 -16.17 -9.75
C ALA A 213 -9.73 -16.61 -8.33
N LEU A 214 -10.05 -17.85 -7.95
CA LEU A 214 -9.67 -18.40 -6.64
C LEU A 214 -8.15 -18.49 -6.48
N GLY A 215 -7.43 -18.94 -7.51
CA GLY A 215 -5.97 -18.99 -7.54
C GLY A 215 -5.35 -17.61 -7.33
N SER A 216 -5.91 -16.57 -7.96
CA SER A 216 -5.51 -15.18 -7.80
C SER A 216 -5.67 -14.71 -6.36
N VAL A 217 -6.81 -14.99 -5.71
CA VAL A 217 -7.03 -14.65 -4.30
C VAL A 217 -6.07 -15.40 -3.37
N VAL A 218 -5.75 -16.66 -3.67
CA VAL A 218 -4.76 -17.44 -2.90
C VAL A 218 -3.37 -16.82 -2.99
N VAL A 219 -2.91 -16.47 -4.19
CA VAL A 219 -1.62 -15.80 -4.39
C VAL A 219 -1.61 -14.43 -3.73
N LEU A 220 -2.70 -13.66 -3.82
CA LEU A 220 -2.85 -12.38 -3.13
C LEU A 220 -2.77 -12.52 -1.60
N GLY A 221 -3.38 -13.55 -1.03
CA GLY A 221 -3.36 -13.80 0.41
C GLY A 221 -1.99 -14.23 0.92
N ILE A 222 -1.37 -15.21 0.25
CA ILE A 222 -0.10 -15.78 0.69
C ILE A 222 1.08 -14.89 0.30
N VAL A 223 1.23 -14.59 -0.99
CA VAL A 223 2.38 -13.85 -1.52
C VAL A 223 2.14 -12.35 -1.36
N GLY A 224 1.02 -11.87 -1.89
CA GLY A 224 0.65 -10.44 -1.92
C GLY A 224 0.40 -9.81 -0.55
N THR A 225 0.17 -10.63 0.48
CA THR A 225 -0.17 -10.14 1.83
C THR A 225 0.72 -10.76 2.89
N ALA A 226 0.69 -12.07 3.14
CA ALA A 226 1.49 -12.65 4.22
C ALA A 226 2.99 -12.43 4.02
N ILE A 227 3.55 -12.86 2.89
CA ILE A 227 4.99 -12.69 2.60
C ILE A 227 5.35 -11.21 2.46
N ALA A 228 4.58 -10.45 1.68
CA ALA A 228 4.82 -9.02 1.48
C ALA A 228 4.83 -8.24 2.81
N TYR A 229 3.88 -8.51 3.73
CA TYR A 229 3.83 -7.84 5.03
C TYR A 229 5.03 -8.14 5.91
N LEU A 230 5.61 -9.36 5.84
CA LEU A 230 6.84 -9.66 6.57
C LEU A 230 8.00 -8.75 6.12
N PHE A 231 8.14 -8.54 4.81
CA PHE A 231 9.17 -7.65 4.27
C PHE A 231 8.84 -6.18 4.51
N PHE A 232 7.59 -5.79 4.28
CA PHE A 232 7.14 -4.41 4.43
C PHE A 232 7.24 -3.90 5.87
N TYR A 233 6.71 -4.62 6.85
CA TYR A 233 6.79 -4.17 8.25
C TYR A 233 8.22 -4.24 8.81
N ARG A 234 9.07 -5.15 8.30
CA ARG A 234 10.51 -5.12 8.59
C ARG A 234 11.16 -3.86 8.00
N MET A 235 10.84 -3.53 6.77
CA MET A 235 11.34 -2.31 6.10
C MET A 235 10.85 -1.06 6.84
N LEU A 236 9.58 -1.00 7.22
CA LEU A 236 8.99 0.12 7.94
C LEU A 236 9.61 0.29 9.34
N ALA A 237 9.82 -0.80 10.08
CA ALA A 237 10.49 -0.75 11.37
C ALA A 237 11.97 -0.31 11.26
N ALA A 238 12.68 -0.75 10.23
CA ALA A 238 14.11 -0.46 10.07
C ALA A 238 14.42 0.90 9.43
N TYR A 239 13.54 1.40 8.56
CA TYR A 239 13.81 2.56 7.71
C TYR A 239 12.78 3.69 7.84
N GLY A 240 11.69 3.47 8.57
CA GLY A 240 10.60 4.43 8.76
C GLY A 240 9.60 4.48 7.62
N ALA A 241 8.46 5.12 7.90
CA ALA A 241 7.29 5.27 7.04
C ALA A 241 7.64 5.94 5.69
N SER A 242 8.41 7.04 5.72
CA SER A 242 8.76 7.78 4.50
C SER A 242 9.56 6.95 3.51
N ARG A 243 10.52 6.14 3.99
CA ARG A 243 11.31 5.23 3.13
C ARG A 243 10.52 3.99 2.72
N ALA A 244 9.69 3.45 3.60
CA ALA A 244 8.84 2.31 3.26
C ALA A 244 7.81 2.67 2.18
N ALA A 245 7.25 3.89 2.23
CA ALA A 245 6.27 4.38 1.26
C ALA A 245 6.83 4.45 -0.16
N LEU A 246 8.14 4.62 -0.35
CA LEU A 246 8.77 4.62 -1.68
C LEU A 246 8.55 3.33 -2.46
N VAL A 247 8.10 2.23 -1.84
CA VAL A 247 7.72 1.03 -2.57
C VAL A 247 6.63 1.31 -3.59
N THR A 248 5.67 2.18 -3.24
CA THR A 248 4.55 2.58 -4.11
C THR A 248 4.98 3.45 -5.29
N TYR A 249 6.23 3.92 -5.31
CA TYR A 249 6.82 4.58 -6.46
C TYR A 249 7.25 3.58 -7.55
N LEU A 250 7.64 2.36 -7.15
CA LEU A 250 8.10 1.32 -8.06
C LEU A 250 6.97 0.42 -8.54
N ILE A 251 5.84 0.40 -7.83
CA ILE A 251 4.65 -0.39 -8.20
C ILE A 251 4.14 -0.02 -9.61
N PRO A 252 3.89 1.26 -9.98
CA PRO A 252 3.26 1.59 -11.25
C PRO A 252 3.99 1.07 -12.50
N PRO A 253 5.31 1.28 -12.69
CA PRO A 253 5.99 0.76 -13.87
C PRO A 253 5.98 -0.78 -13.91
N ILE A 254 6.03 -1.45 -12.75
CA ILE A 254 5.96 -2.91 -12.67
C ILE A 254 4.56 -3.42 -13.00
N ALA A 255 3.52 -2.81 -12.40
CA ALA A 255 2.13 -3.16 -12.65
C ALA A 255 1.75 -2.91 -14.11
N LEU A 256 2.27 -1.85 -14.73
CA LEU A 256 2.09 -1.59 -16.15
C LEU A 256 2.69 -2.72 -17.01
N VAL A 257 3.87 -3.23 -16.67
CA VAL A 257 4.46 -4.37 -17.38
C VAL A 257 3.57 -5.61 -17.23
N TYR A 258 3.07 -5.89 -16.02
CA TYR A 258 2.15 -7.00 -15.82
C TYR A 258 0.84 -6.84 -16.59
N GLY A 259 0.20 -5.66 -16.54
CA GLY A 259 -1.05 -5.39 -17.25
C GLY A 259 -0.91 -5.50 -18.76
N ILE A 260 0.15 -4.92 -19.34
CA ILE A 260 0.38 -4.99 -20.80
C ILE A 260 0.69 -6.43 -21.25
N VAL A 261 1.57 -7.14 -20.53
CA VAL A 261 2.08 -8.44 -20.99
C VAL A 261 1.14 -9.59 -20.69
N LEU A 262 0.38 -9.52 -19.59
CA LEU A 262 -0.42 -10.65 -19.09
C LEU A 262 -1.93 -10.41 -19.18
N LEU A 263 -2.40 -9.16 -19.26
CA LEU A 263 -3.83 -8.80 -19.37
C LEU A 263 -4.16 -8.07 -20.68
N ASP A 264 -3.19 -7.92 -21.59
CA ASP A 264 -3.35 -7.19 -22.85
C ASP A 264 -3.90 -5.75 -22.67
N GLU A 265 -3.61 -5.11 -21.52
CA GLU A 265 -4.05 -3.74 -21.24
C GLU A 265 -3.42 -2.73 -22.22
N ARG A 266 -4.22 -1.77 -22.68
CA ARG A 266 -3.75 -0.73 -23.61
C ARG A 266 -3.14 0.44 -22.86
N LEU A 267 -1.86 0.72 -23.13
CA LEU A 267 -1.22 1.93 -22.62
C LEU A 267 -1.75 3.17 -23.35
N THR A 268 -2.57 3.96 -22.66
CA THR A 268 -3.07 5.25 -23.19
C THR A 268 -2.08 6.38 -22.93
N ALA A 269 -2.16 7.43 -23.76
CA ALA A 269 -1.37 8.64 -23.55
C ALA A 269 -1.69 9.32 -22.20
N GLY A 270 -2.94 9.23 -21.75
CA GLY A 270 -3.39 9.71 -20.44
C GLY A 270 -2.74 8.95 -19.28
N ALA A 271 -2.71 7.61 -19.36
CA ALA A 271 -2.04 6.78 -18.37
C ALA A 271 -0.53 7.10 -18.29
N LEU A 272 0.14 7.26 -19.44
CA LEU A 272 1.55 7.61 -19.48
C LEU A 272 1.82 9.02 -18.91
N ALA A 273 1.01 10.02 -19.27
CA ALA A 273 1.14 11.37 -18.75
C ALA A 273 0.90 11.41 -17.23
N GLY A 274 -0.15 10.73 -16.75
CA GLY A 274 -0.46 10.60 -15.34
C GLY A 274 0.65 9.90 -14.54
N LEU A 275 1.22 8.83 -15.09
CA LEU A 275 2.39 8.14 -14.53
C LEU A 275 3.58 9.09 -14.40
N VAL A 276 3.97 9.75 -15.48
CA VAL A 276 5.13 10.66 -15.49
C VAL A 276 4.94 11.80 -14.50
N LEU A 277 3.77 12.44 -14.48
CA LEU A 277 3.46 13.53 -13.56
C LEU A 277 3.48 13.06 -12.09
N THR A 278 2.88 11.91 -11.81
CA THR A 278 2.81 11.39 -10.45
C THR A 278 4.19 11.01 -9.93
N LEU A 279 4.98 10.30 -10.74
CA LEU A 279 6.35 9.94 -10.38
C LEU A 279 7.25 11.18 -10.26
N ALA A 280 7.21 12.12 -11.19
CA ALA A 280 7.96 13.37 -11.07
C ALA A 280 7.59 14.14 -9.79
N GLY A 281 6.30 14.20 -9.47
CA GLY A 281 5.79 14.82 -8.26
C GLY A 281 6.32 14.17 -6.99
N VAL A 282 6.25 12.84 -6.89
CA VAL A 282 6.78 12.06 -5.77
C VAL A 282 8.30 12.22 -5.64
N ALA A 283 9.06 12.19 -6.74
CA ALA A 283 10.52 12.35 -6.72
C ALA A 283 10.93 13.72 -6.16
N LEU A 284 10.24 14.79 -6.56
CA LEU A 284 10.45 16.15 -6.06
C LEU A 284 10.02 16.30 -4.59
N ALA A 285 8.86 15.74 -4.22
CA ALA A 285 8.31 15.85 -2.87
C ALA A 285 9.09 15.05 -1.81
N SER A 286 9.55 13.86 -2.17
CA SER A 286 10.33 12.97 -1.28
C SER A 286 11.76 13.46 -1.05
N GLY A 287 12.23 14.46 -1.80
CA GLY A 287 13.60 14.96 -1.71
C GLY A 287 14.64 13.97 -2.23
N LEU A 288 14.23 12.95 -2.98
CA LEU A 288 15.14 12.12 -3.79
C LEU A 288 15.91 12.99 -4.78
N VAL A 289 15.25 14.02 -5.30
CA VAL A 289 15.86 15.11 -6.08
C VAL A 289 16.23 16.24 -5.12
N GLY A 290 17.25 16.04 -4.29
CA GLY A 290 17.71 17.02 -3.31
C GLY A 290 19.07 17.63 -3.67
N VAL A 291 19.06 18.88 -4.14
CA VAL A 291 20.22 19.78 -4.05
C VAL A 291 20.77 19.70 -2.62
N ALA A 292 22.07 19.40 -2.52
CA ALA A 292 22.78 19.09 -1.29
C ALA A 292 22.37 19.99 -0.11
N ARG A 293 21.72 19.41 0.90
CA ARG A 293 21.55 20.08 2.19
C ARG A 293 22.94 20.16 2.82
N LYS A 294 23.58 21.34 2.80
CA LYS A 294 24.77 21.63 3.64
C LYS A 294 24.42 21.18 5.06
N ARG A 295 25.18 20.23 5.61
CA ARG A 295 25.15 19.96 7.04
C ARG A 295 25.51 21.27 7.75
N GLU A 296 24.56 21.86 8.46
CA GLU A 296 24.92 22.81 9.50
C GLU A 296 25.71 22.03 10.54
N VAL A 297 27.03 22.28 10.54
CA VAL A 297 27.93 21.84 11.58
C VAL A 297 27.50 22.58 12.84
N VAL A 298 26.85 21.89 13.76
CA VAL A 298 26.62 22.39 15.12
C VAL A 298 28.01 22.59 15.73
N PRO A 299 28.41 23.81 16.12
CA PRO A 299 29.69 24.03 16.78
C PRO A 299 29.73 23.20 18.06
N ALA A 300 30.83 22.48 18.28
CA ALA A 300 31.05 21.79 19.55
C ALA A 300 30.96 22.79 20.69
N ALA A 301 30.18 22.45 21.72
CA ALA A 301 30.11 23.26 22.93
C ALA A 301 31.53 23.40 23.53
N PRO A 302 31.95 24.61 23.93
CA PRO A 302 33.23 24.77 24.60
C PRO A 302 33.18 24.02 25.92
N HIS A 303 34.15 23.12 26.12
CA HIS A 303 34.41 22.52 27.42
C HIS A 303 34.78 23.65 28.40
N ALA A 304 33.99 23.80 29.46
CA ALA A 304 34.33 24.54 30.66
C ALA A 304 34.34 23.56 31.84
#